data_AF-A0A6N4GYL3-F1
#
_entry.id   AF-A0A6N4GYL3-F1
#
_cell.length_a   1.000
_cell.length_b   1.000
_cell.length_c   1.000
_cell.angle_alpha   90.00
_cell.angle_beta   90.00
_cell.angle_gamma   90.00
#
_symmetry.space_group_name_H-M   'P 1'
#
loop_
_entity.id
_entity.type
_entity.pdbx_description
1 polymer ?
#
loop_
_entity_poly.entity_id
_entity_poly.type
_entity_poly.pdbx_seq_one_letter_code
_entity_poly.pdbx_strand_id
1 'polypeptide(L)'
;MKYSIILLPLVFCSCGSRPGKATAELQATPPAAQSPQPTDRPATAKDAGRQTCPVSVEDTVRRQLGGKLFFSEFSNFNPADSITVIETHYRKAEGKELYREYRFITHNRNSPAHRFFESRYLDSVYMSYLNDPSYRDFYDQMLPDSVKSEYIAPEIRNFNGYWVNLKEYKGDYYLDDDWSWHISFHIADSVKTDLYMDGPYPRKIRTATMLPQGGILLHYHRADSLHSYKYDSLHIEAVDIQRGVYRLSGESDYFAAPAQAVHNFEIIQYANSTGDIF
;
A
#
# COMPACT_ATOMS: atom_id res chain seq x y z
N MET A 1 -15.52 -23.13 51.93
CA MET A 1 -16.11 -21.79 51.66
C MET A 1 -15.68 -21.43 50.23
N LYS A 2 -16.34 -21.88 49.14
CA LYS A 2 -17.65 -21.51 48.57
C LYS A 2 -17.90 -20.00 48.56
N TYR A 3 -17.74 -19.36 47.39
CA TYR A 3 -18.84 -18.76 46.62
C TYR A 3 -18.49 -18.72 45.13
N SER A 4 -19.34 -19.37 44.33
CA SER A 4 -19.47 -19.26 42.88
C SER A 4 -20.60 -18.27 42.59
N ILE A 5 -20.47 -17.43 41.56
CA ILE A 5 -21.61 -16.76 40.94
C ILE A 5 -21.53 -17.00 39.43
N ILE A 6 -22.47 -17.82 38.98
CA ILE A 6 -22.90 -18.02 37.59
C ILE A 6 -24.19 -17.20 37.46
N LEU A 7 -24.40 -16.48 36.36
CA LEU A 7 -25.75 -16.32 35.77
C LEU A 7 -25.70 -15.87 34.30
N LEU A 8 -26.58 -16.53 33.55
CA LEU A 8 -26.73 -16.71 32.10
C LEU A 8 -27.36 -15.50 31.35
N PRO A 9 -27.42 -15.54 29.99
CA PRO A 9 -27.86 -14.47 29.11
C PRO A 9 -29.38 -14.46 28.87
N LEU A 10 -29.91 -13.31 28.44
CA LEU A 10 -31.27 -13.18 27.90
C LEU A 10 -31.22 -12.85 26.41
N VAL A 11 -31.64 -13.82 25.61
CA VAL A 11 -32.05 -13.68 24.21
C VAL A 11 -33.54 -13.33 24.20
N PHE A 12 -33.93 -12.33 23.43
CA PHE A 12 -35.30 -12.22 22.92
C PHE A 12 -35.26 -12.04 21.40
N CYS A 13 -35.73 -13.08 20.70
CA CYS A 13 -36.28 -12.99 19.36
C CYS A 13 -37.66 -12.34 19.41
N SER A 14 -37.99 -11.50 18.43
CA SER A 14 -39.30 -11.58 17.78
C SER A 14 -39.31 -10.84 16.44
N CYS A 15 -39.67 -11.60 15.41
CA CYS A 15 -40.11 -11.16 14.10
C CYS A 15 -41.38 -10.28 14.17
N GLY A 16 -41.57 -9.41 13.18
CA GLY A 16 -42.84 -8.71 12.96
C GLY A 16 -42.86 -7.90 11.67
N SER A 17 -43.62 -8.39 10.70
CA SER A 17 -43.77 -7.91 9.32
C SER A 17 -44.58 -6.60 9.16
N ARG A 18 -44.34 -5.88 8.05
CA ARG A 18 -45.06 -4.73 7.42
C ARG A 18 -46.58 -4.98 7.18
N PRO A 19 -47.42 -4.08 6.57
CA PRO A 19 -47.29 -2.67 6.07
C PRO A 19 -48.51 -1.72 6.38
N GLY A 20 -48.46 -0.42 6.01
CA GLY A 20 -49.70 0.35 5.70
C GLY A 20 -49.73 1.89 5.85
N LYS A 21 -49.62 2.59 4.71
CA LYS A 21 -50.22 3.87 4.23
C LYS A 21 -50.75 4.97 5.20
N ALA A 22 -50.31 6.22 4.94
CA ALA A 22 -51.16 7.41 4.65
C ALA A 22 -50.29 8.51 3.97
N THR A 23 -50.40 8.77 2.67
CA THR A 23 -51.18 9.83 1.97
C THR A 23 -50.76 11.29 2.25
N ALA A 24 -50.17 11.94 1.24
CA ALA A 24 -50.45 13.33 0.88
C ALA A 24 -50.21 13.49 -0.63
N GLU A 25 -51.30 13.75 -1.35
CA GLU A 25 -51.35 14.07 -2.78
C GLU A 25 -50.80 15.47 -3.07
N LEU A 26 -50.22 15.65 -4.26
CA LEU A 26 -50.61 16.74 -5.14
C LEU A 26 -50.19 16.40 -6.58
N GLN A 27 -51.17 15.95 -7.36
CA GLN A 27 -51.14 15.93 -8.82
C GLN A 27 -51.27 17.36 -9.36
N ALA A 28 -50.60 17.67 -10.47
CA ALA A 28 -51.27 18.00 -11.74
C ALA A 28 -50.27 18.33 -12.86
N THR A 29 -50.46 17.67 -14.00
CA THR A 29 -50.15 18.10 -15.38
C THR A 29 -51.43 17.81 -16.20
N PRO A 30 -51.67 18.28 -17.44
CA PRO A 30 -50.96 19.21 -18.36
C PRO A 30 -51.95 20.22 -19.05
N PRO A 31 -51.73 20.85 -20.25
CA PRO A 31 -51.67 20.17 -21.56
C PRO A 31 -50.63 20.72 -22.58
N ALA A 32 -50.49 19.99 -23.69
CA ALA A 32 -49.51 20.12 -24.77
C ALA A 32 -49.89 21.08 -25.92
N ALA A 33 -48.89 21.68 -26.57
CA ALA A 33 -48.82 22.26 -27.94
C ALA A 33 -47.55 23.15 -27.99
N GLN A 34 -46.64 23.23 -28.97
CA GLN A 34 -46.49 22.83 -30.37
C GLN A 34 -44.97 22.79 -30.69
N SER A 35 -44.55 21.93 -31.62
CA SER A 35 -43.19 21.91 -32.20
C SER A 35 -42.85 23.17 -33.00
N PRO A 36 -41.55 23.48 -33.16
CA PRO A 36 -41.03 23.94 -34.45
C PRO A 36 -40.09 22.90 -35.09
N GLN A 37 -40.29 22.69 -36.40
CA GLN A 37 -39.47 21.89 -37.31
C GLN A 37 -38.09 22.56 -37.62
N PRO A 38 -37.18 21.87 -38.33
CA PRO A 38 -35.73 21.95 -38.16
C PRO A 38 -35.07 22.91 -39.15
N THR A 39 -33.96 23.52 -38.75
CA THR A 39 -33.04 24.19 -39.69
C THR A 39 -31.91 23.22 -40.07
N ASP A 40 -31.99 22.75 -41.31
CA ASP A 40 -30.96 21.99 -42.01
C ASP A 40 -29.67 22.81 -42.18
N ARG A 41 -28.55 22.26 -41.70
CA ARG A 41 -27.28 22.24 -42.45
C ARG A 41 -26.49 20.97 -42.10
N PRO A 42 -25.96 20.24 -43.11
CA PRO A 42 -25.50 18.87 -42.92
C PRO A 42 -24.08 18.83 -42.35
N ALA A 43 -23.93 18.28 -41.15
CA ALA A 43 -22.66 17.70 -40.72
C ALA A 43 -22.57 16.29 -41.32
N THR A 44 -21.55 16.09 -42.15
CA THR A 44 -21.23 14.85 -42.86
C THR A 44 -21.36 13.61 -41.97
N ALA A 45 -22.19 12.69 -42.41
CA ALA A 45 -22.33 11.35 -41.86
C ALA A 45 -21.00 10.58 -42.00
N LYS A 46 -20.20 10.55 -40.93
CA LYS A 46 -19.20 9.49 -40.72
C LYS A 46 -18.80 9.18 -39.28
N ASP A 47 -19.32 9.88 -38.27
CA ASP A 47 -19.00 9.60 -36.85
C ASP A 47 -20.22 9.43 -35.93
N ALA A 48 -21.45 9.51 -36.46
CA ALA A 48 -22.67 9.30 -35.68
C ALA A 48 -22.93 7.80 -35.47
N GLY A 49 -22.32 7.20 -34.45
CA GLY A 49 -22.67 5.82 -34.08
C GLY A 49 -21.76 5.06 -33.14
N ARG A 50 -20.64 5.61 -32.64
CA ARG A 50 -19.97 5.00 -31.49
C ARG A 50 -20.65 5.54 -30.23
N GLN A 51 -21.70 4.85 -29.81
CA GLN A 51 -22.26 5.00 -28.48
C GLN A 51 -21.16 4.60 -27.49
N THR A 52 -20.35 5.57 -27.07
CA THR A 52 -19.32 5.36 -26.07
C THR A 52 -20.06 5.02 -24.78
N CYS A 53 -19.84 3.80 -24.26
CA CYS A 53 -20.26 3.50 -22.90
C CYS A 53 -19.73 4.61 -21.98
N PRO A 54 -20.53 5.08 -20.99
CA PRO A 54 -20.02 6.04 -20.02
C PRO A 54 -18.74 5.46 -19.40
N VAL A 55 -17.67 6.25 -19.42
CA VAL A 55 -16.35 5.85 -18.92
C VAL A 55 -16.48 5.55 -17.43
N SER A 56 -16.17 4.32 -17.01
CA SER A 56 -16.19 3.94 -15.60
C SER A 56 -15.06 4.62 -14.82
N VAL A 57 -15.13 4.60 -13.49
CA VAL A 57 -14.02 5.10 -12.66
C VAL A 57 -12.78 4.24 -12.89
N GLU A 58 -12.96 2.93 -13.01
CA GLU A 58 -11.91 1.97 -13.34
C GLU A 58 -11.28 2.27 -14.70
N ASP A 59 -12.11 2.52 -15.73
CA ASP A 59 -11.61 2.97 -17.03
C ASP A 59 -10.84 4.29 -16.94
N THR A 60 -11.28 5.20 -16.07
CA THR A 60 -10.59 6.47 -15.84
C THR A 60 -9.21 6.23 -15.24
N VAL A 61 -9.10 5.39 -14.20
CA VAL A 61 -7.83 5.00 -13.58
C VAL A 61 -6.91 4.33 -14.61
N ARG A 62 -7.44 3.38 -15.40
CA ARG A 62 -6.65 2.66 -16.43
C ARG A 62 -6.18 3.55 -17.59
N ARG A 63 -6.85 4.69 -17.85
CA ARG A 63 -6.61 5.54 -19.03
C ARG A 63 -5.94 6.88 -18.69
N GLN A 64 -5.50 7.11 -17.45
CA GLN A 64 -4.79 8.35 -17.08
C GLN A 64 -3.48 8.49 -17.88
N LEU A 65 -3.45 9.46 -18.81
CA LEU A 65 -2.28 9.90 -19.57
C LEU A 65 -1.92 11.32 -19.13
N GLY A 66 -0.63 11.61 -18.89
CA GLY A 66 -0.15 12.93 -18.47
C GLY A 66 -0.23 13.19 -16.97
N GLY A 67 -1.15 12.53 -16.26
CA GLY A 67 -0.97 12.17 -14.86
C GLY A 67 -0.26 10.84 -14.81
N LYS A 68 1.07 10.88 -14.65
CA LYS A 68 1.82 9.66 -14.37
C LYS A 68 1.07 8.96 -13.22
N LEU A 69 0.69 7.68 -13.38
CA LEU A 69 1.04 6.74 -12.32
C LEU A 69 2.49 7.09 -12.07
N PHE A 70 2.78 7.88 -11.03
CA PHE A 70 4.13 8.35 -10.78
C PHE A 70 4.99 7.12 -10.96
N PHE A 71 6.00 7.25 -11.82
CA PHE A 71 6.75 6.15 -12.44
C PHE A 71 6.21 5.64 -13.80
N SER A 72 6.09 6.46 -14.87
CA SER A 72 5.78 5.95 -16.23
C SER A 72 7.00 5.39 -17.01
N GLU A 73 8.14 5.18 -16.36
CA GLU A 73 9.11 4.16 -16.80
C GLU A 73 8.80 2.78 -16.16
N PHE A 74 7.89 2.76 -15.18
CA PHE A 74 7.59 1.64 -14.29
C PHE A 74 6.10 1.24 -14.30
N SER A 75 5.20 2.06 -14.85
CA SER A 75 3.78 1.75 -14.96
C SER A 75 3.53 0.84 -16.16
N ASN A 76 4.07 -0.37 -16.10
CA ASN A 76 3.64 -1.49 -16.91
C ASN A 76 2.29 -2.00 -16.37
N PHE A 77 1.32 -1.10 -16.20
CA PHE A 77 -0.04 -1.51 -15.87
C PHE A 77 -0.56 -2.30 -17.06
N ASN A 78 -0.90 -3.56 -16.84
CA ASN A 78 -1.55 -4.34 -17.88
C ASN A 78 -3.02 -3.89 -17.92
N PRO A 79 -3.52 -3.32 -19.02
CA PRO A 79 -4.92 -2.90 -19.12
C PRO A 79 -5.93 -4.05 -18.88
N ALA A 80 -5.47 -5.29 -18.99
CA ALA A 80 -6.24 -6.49 -18.69
C ALA A 80 -6.36 -6.81 -17.19
N ASP A 81 -5.60 -6.17 -16.31
CA ASP A 81 -5.67 -6.42 -14.88
C ASP A 81 -7.03 -5.96 -14.33
N SER A 82 -7.68 -6.85 -13.57
CA SER A 82 -8.89 -6.51 -12.83
C SER A 82 -8.53 -5.61 -11.65
N ILE A 83 -9.28 -4.52 -11.48
CA ILE A 83 -9.11 -3.59 -10.38
C ILE A 83 -10.44 -3.35 -9.67
N THR A 84 -10.37 -3.03 -8.37
CA THR A 84 -11.48 -2.51 -7.58
C THR A 84 -11.10 -1.17 -6.99
N VAL A 85 -11.86 -0.11 -7.30
CA VAL A 85 -11.69 1.19 -6.65
C VAL A 85 -12.30 1.13 -5.25
N ILE A 86 -11.49 1.41 -4.24
CA ILE A 86 -11.89 1.32 -2.83
C ILE A 86 -12.09 2.69 -2.17
N GLU A 87 -11.45 3.75 -2.70
CA GLU A 87 -11.65 5.12 -2.23
C GLU A 87 -11.61 6.10 -3.43
N THR A 88 -12.39 7.17 -3.33
CA THR A 88 -12.39 8.28 -4.29
C THR A 88 -12.49 9.59 -3.52
N HIS A 89 -11.49 10.45 -3.67
CA HIS A 89 -11.44 11.77 -3.06
C HIS A 89 -11.51 12.85 -4.12
N TYR A 90 -12.33 13.87 -3.88
CA TYR A 90 -12.41 15.05 -4.72
C TYR A 90 -11.64 16.18 -4.04
N ARG A 91 -10.64 16.70 -4.71
CA ARG A 91 -9.73 17.73 -4.19
C ARG A 91 -9.80 18.96 -5.08
N LYS A 92 -9.66 20.13 -4.47
CA LYS A 92 -9.50 21.42 -5.15
C LYS A 92 -8.36 22.16 -4.45
N ALA A 93 -7.21 22.24 -5.10
CA ALA A 93 -6.11 23.07 -4.63
C ALA A 93 -6.32 24.51 -5.13
N GLU A 94 -5.82 25.49 -4.37
CA GLU A 94 -5.91 26.90 -4.75
C GLU A 94 -5.23 27.13 -6.11
N GLY A 95 -5.92 27.81 -7.03
CA GLY A 95 -5.42 28.04 -8.39
C GLY A 95 -5.43 26.81 -9.31
N LYS A 96 -5.90 25.63 -8.87
CA LYS A 96 -5.99 24.41 -9.69
C LYS A 96 -7.43 23.99 -9.97
N GLU A 97 -7.61 23.25 -11.06
CA GLU A 97 -8.89 22.61 -11.37
C GLU A 97 -9.25 21.54 -10.32
N LEU A 98 -10.54 21.19 -10.26
CA LEU A 98 -11.00 20.08 -9.43
C LEU A 98 -10.36 18.78 -9.91
N TYR A 99 -9.74 18.04 -9.00
CA TYR A 99 -9.08 16.77 -9.31
C TYR A 99 -9.55 15.65 -8.40
N ARG A 100 -9.25 14.42 -8.82
CA ARG A 100 -9.69 13.19 -8.18
C ARG A 100 -8.49 12.36 -7.79
N GLU A 101 -8.51 11.84 -6.57
CA GLU A 101 -7.56 10.86 -6.08
C GLU A 101 -8.30 9.54 -5.87
N TYR A 102 -7.70 8.45 -6.32
CA TYR A 102 -8.26 7.10 -6.22
C TYR A 102 -7.32 6.23 -5.42
N ARG A 103 -7.89 5.40 -4.55
CA ARG A 103 -7.21 4.23 -4.00
C ARG A 103 -7.90 2.99 -4.56
N PHE A 104 -7.13 2.05 -5.06
CA PHE A 104 -7.66 0.85 -5.71
C PHE A 104 -6.79 -0.36 -5.44
N ILE A 105 -7.37 -1.55 -5.62
CA ILE A 105 -6.67 -2.83 -5.50
C ILE A 105 -6.50 -3.42 -6.90
N THR A 106 -5.28 -3.86 -7.23
CA THR A 106 -5.00 -4.67 -8.40
C THR A 106 -5.01 -6.14 -8.00
N HIS A 107 -5.94 -6.91 -8.58
CA HIS A 107 -6.19 -8.30 -8.17
C HIS A 107 -5.25 -9.33 -8.82
N ASN A 108 -4.53 -8.94 -9.88
CA ASN A 108 -3.58 -9.83 -10.53
C ASN A 108 -2.27 -9.89 -9.71
N ARG A 109 -2.05 -11.01 -9.02
CA ARG A 109 -0.84 -11.27 -8.20
C ARG A 109 0.44 -11.48 -9.01
N ASN A 110 0.32 -11.48 -10.33
CA ASN A 110 1.43 -11.58 -11.28
C ASN A 110 1.42 -10.36 -12.23
N SER A 111 0.85 -9.24 -11.78
CA SER A 111 0.93 -7.98 -12.53
C SER A 111 2.41 -7.59 -12.66
N PRO A 112 2.83 -6.93 -13.76
CA PRO A 112 4.19 -6.41 -13.87
C PRO A 112 4.61 -5.49 -12.71
N ALA A 113 3.65 -4.89 -12.00
CA ALA A 113 3.90 -4.08 -10.81
C ALA A 113 4.50 -4.88 -9.64
N HIS A 114 4.23 -6.20 -9.53
CA HIS A 114 4.84 -7.06 -8.50
C HIS A 114 6.37 -7.08 -8.58
N ARG A 115 6.95 -6.85 -9.76
CA ARG A 115 8.41 -6.82 -9.98
C ARG A 115 9.11 -5.87 -9.01
N PHE A 116 8.49 -4.75 -8.62
CA PHE A 116 9.11 -3.77 -7.73
C PHE A 116 9.32 -4.28 -6.31
N PHE A 117 8.59 -5.32 -5.93
CA PHE A 117 8.67 -5.95 -4.62
C PHE A 117 9.54 -7.22 -4.65
N GLU A 118 9.88 -7.74 -5.84
CA GLU A 118 10.70 -8.94 -5.98
C GLU A 118 12.12 -8.73 -5.48
N SER A 119 12.67 -9.73 -4.78
CA SER A 119 14.05 -9.70 -4.24
C SER A 119 15.10 -9.29 -5.27
N ARG A 120 14.97 -9.73 -6.53
CA ARG A 120 15.92 -9.41 -7.60
C ARG A 120 15.91 -7.93 -7.96
N TYR A 121 14.72 -7.32 -8.02
CA TYR A 121 14.62 -5.90 -8.32
C TYR A 121 15.13 -5.07 -7.14
N LEU A 122 14.72 -5.43 -5.92
CA LEU A 122 15.21 -4.78 -4.70
C LEU A 122 16.73 -4.87 -4.59
N ASP A 123 17.34 -6.03 -4.87
CA ASP A 123 18.80 -6.17 -4.93
C ASP A 123 19.44 -5.18 -5.91
N SER A 124 18.90 -5.08 -7.13
CA SER A 124 19.39 -4.12 -8.12
C SER A 124 19.32 -2.67 -7.63
N VAL A 125 18.25 -2.29 -6.90
CA VAL A 125 18.09 -0.95 -6.33
C VAL A 125 19.09 -0.72 -5.20
N TYR A 126 19.20 -1.64 -4.25
CA TYR A 126 20.17 -1.50 -3.15
C TYR A 126 21.61 -1.42 -3.67
N MET A 127 21.96 -2.25 -4.65
CA MET A 127 23.29 -2.27 -5.26
C MET A 127 23.58 -1.02 -6.08
N SER A 128 22.58 -0.37 -6.70
CA SER A 128 22.84 0.89 -7.41
C SER A 128 23.31 1.99 -6.47
N TYR A 129 22.78 2.06 -5.24
CA TYR A 129 23.27 2.98 -4.23
C TYR A 129 24.64 2.56 -3.68
N LEU A 130 24.83 1.28 -3.34
CA LEU A 130 26.11 0.79 -2.80
C LEU A 130 27.30 0.95 -3.77
N ASN A 131 27.03 0.96 -5.08
CA ASN A 131 28.03 1.21 -6.11
C ASN A 131 28.30 2.70 -6.35
N ASP A 132 27.51 3.61 -5.80
CA ASP A 132 27.78 5.06 -5.82
C ASP A 132 28.86 5.39 -4.76
N PRO A 133 30.00 5.98 -5.15
CA PRO A 133 31.07 6.33 -4.22
C PRO A 133 30.60 7.25 -3.07
N SER A 134 29.69 8.18 -3.33
CA SER A 134 29.20 9.12 -2.33
C SER A 134 28.38 8.43 -1.23
N TYR A 135 27.60 7.43 -1.63
CA TYR A 135 26.83 6.62 -0.69
C TYR A 135 27.72 5.63 0.08
N ARG A 136 28.78 5.12 -0.55
CA ARG A 136 29.75 4.25 0.13
C ARG A 136 30.43 4.94 1.31
N ASP A 137 30.86 6.19 1.13
CA ASP A 137 31.44 6.99 2.21
C ASP A 137 30.43 7.18 3.36
N PHE A 138 29.17 7.43 3.02
CA PHE A 138 28.08 7.50 4.00
C PHE A 138 27.87 6.16 4.73
N TYR A 139 27.85 5.05 4.00
CA TYR A 139 27.69 3.70 4.55
C TYR A 139 28.80 3.37 5.56
N ASP A 140 30.05 3.65 5.20
CA ASP A 140 31.22 3.41 6.05
C ASP A 140 31.20 4.31 7.30
N GLN A 141 30.70 5.55 7.19
CA GLN A 141 30.49 6.43 8.33
C GLN A 141 29.39 5.95 9.27
N MET A 142 28.32 5.35 8.73
CA MET A 142 27.21 4.81 9.52
C MET A 142 27.55 3.50 10.22
N LEU A 143 28.47 2.71 9.63
CA LEU A 143 28.88 1.41 10.15
C LEU A 143 30.41 1.31 10.30
N PRO A 144 31.05 2.15 11.15
CA PRO A 144 32.48 2.09 11.33
C PRO A 144 32.89 0.79 12.03
N ASP A 145 34.09 0.28 11.72
CA ASP A 145 34.64 -0.97 12.27
C ASP A 145 34.71 -1.04 13.80
N SER A 146 34.63 0.12 14.47
CA SER A 146 34.57 0.23 15.93
C SER A 146 33.26 -0.30 16.51
N VAL A 147 32.18 -0.37 15.73
CA VAL A 147 30.86 -0.82 16.17
C VAL A 147 30.72 -2.32 15.96
N LYS A 148 30.81 -3.08 17.05
CA LYS A 148 30.78 -4.55 17.05
C LYS A 148 29.51 -5.08 17.69
N SER A 149 28.91 -6.07 17.03
CA SER A 149 27.80 -6.86 17.57
C SER A 149 28.23 -7.63 18.82
N GLU A 150 27.31 -7.80 19.77
CA GLU A 150 27.54 -8.56 21.01
C GLU A 150 27.17 -10.03 20.81
N TYR A 151 25.89 -10.30 20.52
CA TYR A 151 25.38 -11.66 20.31
C TYR A 151 24.28 -11.68 19.26
N ILE A 152 24.53 -12.40 18.17
CA ILE A 152 23.57 -12.62 17.09
C ILE A 152 23.21 -14.11 17.08
N ALA A 153 21.96 -14.44 17.38
CA ALA A 153 21.46 -15.80 17.24
C ALA A 153 21.59 -16.26 15.76
N PRO A 154 22.18 -17.44 15.47
CA PRO A 154 22.37 -17.91 14.09
C PRO A 154 21.06 -18.06 13.31
N GLU A 155 19.94 -18.21 14.02
CA GLU A 155 18.59 -18.25 13.48
C GLU A 155 18.15 -16.95 12.79
N ILE A 156 18.88 -15.84 12.97
CA ILE A 156 18.68 -14.61 12.17
C ILE A 156 18.68 -14.90 10.67
N ARG A 157 19.40 -15.93 10.23
CA ARG A 157 19.45 -16.36 8.83
C ARG A 157 18.09 -16.72 8.25
N ASN A 158 17.13 -17.12 9.08
CA ASN A 158 15.75 -17.37 8.66
C ASN A 158 14.99 -16.09 8.29
N PHE A 159 15.53 -14.93 8.66
CA PHE A 159 14.98 -13.60 8.38
C PHE A 159 15.82 -12.83 7.36
N ASN A 160 16.91 -13.41 6.86
CA ASN A 160 17.76 -12.75 5.89
C ASN A 160 17.05 -12.50 4.56
N GLY A 161 17.48 -11.44 3.88
CA GLY A 161 17.00 -11.04 2.57
C GLY A 161 16.14 -9.78 2.62
N TYR A 162 15.42 -9.56 1.53
CA TYR A 162 14.57 -8.39 1.34
C TYR A 162 13.18 -8.62 1.91
N TRP A 163 12.61 -7.56 2.45
CA TRP A 163 11.30 -7.50 3.04
C TRP A 163 10.56 -6.29 2.49
N VAL A 164 9.26 -6.43 2.32
CA VAL A 164 8.40 -5.37 1.80
C VAL A 164 7.27 -5.08 2.77
N ASN A 165 6.88 -3.81 2.82
CA ASN A 165 5.80 -3.38 3.70
C ASN A 165 4.44 -3.79 3.13
N LEU A 166 3.54 -4.12 4.05
CA LEU A 166 2.17 -4.51 3.77
C LEU A 166 1.20 -3.51 4.41
N LYS A 167 0.13 -3.23 3.69
CA LYS A 167 -1.02 -2.50 4.19
C LYS A 167 -2.09 -3.47 4.67
N GLU A 168 -2.54 -3.30 5.91
CA GLU A 168 -3.78 -3.93 6.36
C GLU A 168 -4.98 -3.11 5.86
N TYR A 169 -5.92 -3.76 5.18
CA TYR A 169 -7.17 -3.16 4.75
C TYR A 169 -8.32 -4.16 4.90
N LYS A 170 -9.34 -3.78 5.70
CA LYS A 170 -10.53 -4.60 5.99
C LYS A 170 -10.21 -6.03 6.46
N GLY A 171 -9.15 -6.19 7.26
CA GLY A 171 -8.75 -7.48 7.83
C GLY A 171 -7.97 -8.39 6.88
N ASP A 172 -7.50 -7.86 5.74
CA ASP A 172 -6.58 -8.56 4.83
C ASP A 172 -5.33 -7.70 4.58
N TYR A 173 -4.29 -8.28 3.99
CA TYR A 173 -2.97 -7.68 3.76
C TYR A 173 -2.66 -7.55 2.27
N TYR A 174 -2.13 -6.39 1.90
CA TYR A 174 -1.82 -6.01 0.52
C TYR A 174 -0.41 -5.44 0.45
N LEU A 175 0.28 -5.63 -0.67
CA LEU A 175 1.52 -4.88 -0.97
C LEU A 175 1.17 -3.41 -1.04
N ASP A 176 1.83 -2.59 -0.22
CA ASP A 176 1.59 -1.15 -0.18
C ASP A 176 2.46 -0.45 -1.22
N ASP A 177 1.83 0.06 -2.28
CA ASP A 177 2.49 0.84 -3.33
C ASP A 177 2.44 2.35 -3.01
N ASP A 178 2.37 2.71 -1.72
CA ASP A 178 2.44 4.10 -1.31
C ASP A 178 3.89 4.58 -1.42
N TRP A 179 4.15 5.34 -2.47
CA TRP A 179 5.44 5.95 -2.79
C TRP A 179 5.99 6.86 -1.69
N SER A 180 5.15 7.31 -0.76
CA SER A 180 5.53 8.39 0.15
C SER A 180 6.54 7.97 1.22
N TRP A 181 6.63 6.69 1.61
CA TRP A 181 7.55 6.23 2.67
C TRP A 181 7.87 4.72 2.60
N HIS A 182 9.13 4.35 2.83
CA HIS A 182 9.61 2.99 3.14
C HIS A 182 8.97 1.84 2.35
N ILE A 183 9.55 1.49 1.20
CA ILE A 183 9.01 0.39 0.38
C ILE A 183 9.50 -0.96 0.91
N SER A 184 10.72 -1.00 1.44
CA SER A 184 11.38 -2.24 1.80
C SER A 184 12.48 -2.04 2.84
N PHE A 185 12.93 -3.15 3.42
CA PHE A 185 14.16 -3.22 4.17
C PHE A 185 14.89 -4.53 3.85
N HIS A 186 16.19 -4.56 4.11
CA HIS A 186 17.02 -5.75 3.96
C HIS A 186 17.59 -6.16 5.32
N ILE A 187 17.56 -7.45 5.64
CA ILE A 187 18.21 -8.02 6.82
C ILE A 187 19.37 -8.89 6.36
N ALA A 188 20.55 -8.62 6.90
CA ALA A 188 21.73 -9.48 6.84
C ALA A 188 22.10 -9.96 8.25
N ASP A 189 23.09 -10.84 8.34
CA ASP A 189 23.58 -11.43 9.59
C ASP A 189 23.95 -10.41 10.69
N SER A 190 24.30 -9.17 10.33
CA SER A 190 24.67 -8.15 11.33
C SER A 190 24.21 -6.72 11.03
N VAL A 191 23.44 -6.52 9.96
CA VAL A 191 23.01 -5.20 9.51
C VAL A 191 21.56 -5.29 9.04
N LYS A 192 20.74 -4.33 9.43
CA LYS A 192 19.46 -4.04 8.77
C LYS A 192 19.60 -2.77 7.97
N THR A 193 19.03 -2.72 6.77
CA THR A 193 19.09 -1.54 5.90
C THR A 193 17.70 -1.20 5.39
N ASP A 194 17.14 -0.10 5.87
CA ASP A 194 15.84 0.43 5.44
C ASP A 194 15.99 1.24 4.15
N LEU A 195 15.12 1.05 3.16
CA LEU A 195 15.15 1.83 1.91
C LEU A 195 14.27 3.07 2.03
N TYR A 196 14.89 4.25 2.02
CA TYR A 196 14.24 5.55 1.96
C TYR A 196 14.36 6.19 0.57
N MET A 197 13.69 7.33 0.35
CA MET A 197 13.76 8.06 -0.93
C MET A 197 15.17 8.57 -1.25
N ASP A 198 15.94 8.94 -0.23
CA ASP A 198 17.33 9.41 -0.32
C ASP A 198 18.34 8.26 -0.38
N GLY A 199 17.88 7.02 -0.22
CA GLY A 199 18.68 5.81 -0.37
C GLY A 199 18.54 4.84 0.80
N PRO A 200 19.26 3.72 0.75
CA PRO A 200 19.27 2.76 1.84
C PRO A 200 19.93 3.36 3.08
N TYR A 201 19.46 3.03 4.28
CA TYR A 201 20.04 3.53 5.52
C TYR A 201 20.41 2.33 6.41
N PRO A 202 21.70 2.04 6.57
CA PRO A 202 22.15 0.85 7.29
C PRO A 202 22.20 1.09 8.80
N ARG A 203 21.89 0.04 9.56
CA ARG A 203 21.97 0.02 11.03
C ARG A 203 22.62 -1.27 11.50
N LYS A 204 23.67 -1.13 12.31
CA LYS A 204 24.36 -2.29 12.89
C LYS A 204 23.45 -2.97 13.92
N ILE A 205 23.24 -4.26 13.75
CA ILE A 205 22.56 -5.11 14.72
C ILE A 205 23.56 -5.41 15.85
N ARG A 206 23.22 -4.97 17.06
CA ARG A 206 23.97 -5.23 18.30
C ARG A 206 23.66 -6.62 18.83
N THR A 207 22.38 -6.93 18.95
CA THR A 207 21.92 -8.27 19.31
C THR A 207 20.73 -8.73 18.48
N ALA A 208 20.60 -10.04 18.30
CA ALA A 208 19.47 -10.67 17.63
C ALA A 208 19.02 -11.87 18.45
N THR A 209 17.76 -11.87 18.92
CA THR A 209 17.22 -12.89 19.81
C THR A 209 15.90 -13.43 19.27
N MET A 210 15.76 -14.75 19.23
CA MET A 210 14.51 -15.39 18.81
C MET A 210 13.40 -15.17 19.85
N LEU A 211 12.20 -14.87 19.37
CA LEU A 211 11.03 -14.69 20.23
C LEU A 211 10.36 -16.05 20.50
N PRO A 212 9.89 -16.32 21.75
CA PRO A 212 9.23 -17.59 22.09
C PRO A 212 8.01 -17.93 21.23
N GLN A 213 7.25 -16.93 20.81
CA GLN A 213 6.07 -17.03 19.96
C GLN A 213 6.37 -17.21 18.46
N GLY A 214 7.66 -17.25 18.09
CA GLY A 214 8.11 -17.19 16.70
C GLY A 214 8.32 -15.74 16.26
N GLY A 215 9.44 -15.49 15.57
CA GLY A 215 9.89 -14.14 15.26
C GLY A 215 11.27 -13.84 15.80
N ILE A 216 11.72 -12.60 15.66
CA ILE A 216 13.03 -12.14 16.08
C ILE A 216 12.97 -10.72 16.65
N LEU A 217 13.73 -10.48 17.71
CA LEU A 217 14.01 -9.16 18.26
C LEU A 217 15.42 -8.75 17.87
N LEU A 218 15.53 -7.65 17.13
CA LEU A 218 16.78 -7.02 16.78
C LEU A 218 16.98 -5.80 17.68
N HIS A 219 18.12 -5.71 18.34
CA HIS A 219 18.59 -4.46 18.95
C HIS A 219 19.70 -3.87 18.10
N TYR A 220 19.67 -2.56 17.92
CA TYR A 220 20.67 -1.85 17.12
C TYR A 220 21.66 -1.14 18.03
N HIS A 221 22.82 -0.82 17.47
CA HIS A 221 23.63 0.24 18.04
C HIS A 221 22.90 1.58 17.85
N ARG A 222 22.89 2.43 18.87
CA ARG A 222 22.37 3.79 18.72
C ARG A 222 23.30 4.53 17.76
N ALA A 223 22.72 5.16 16.73
CA ALA A 223 23.41 6.24 16.04
C ALA A 223 23.74 7.32 17.09
N ASP A 224 24.89 7.97 16.94
CA ASP A 224 25.34 9.05 17.82
C ASP A 224 24.20 10.06 18.08
N SER A 225 24.29 10.75 19.21
CA SER A 225 23.36 11.74 19.78
C SER A 225 22.80 12.81 18.81
N LEU A 226 23.38 12.95 17.60
CA LEU A 226 22.92 13.82 16.51
C LEU A 226 21.86 13.20 15.57
N HIS A 227 21.77 11.87 15.50
CA HIS A 227 20.93 11.16 14.52
C HIS A 227 19.99 10.17 15.19
N SER A 228 19.43 10.54 16.35
CA SER A 228 18.66 9.63 17.19
C SER A 228 17.52 8.98 16.40
N TYR A 229 17.74 7.73 15.99
CA TYR A 229 16.61 6.84 15.76
C TYR A 229 15.80 6.84 17.04
N LYS A 230 14.53 7.18 16.92
CA LYS A 230 13.61 7.22 18.06
C LYS A 230 13.56 5.88 18.80
N TYR A 231 13.96 4.81 18.12
CA TYR A 231 13.86 3.43 18.59
C TYR A 231 15.18 2.67 18.35
N ASP A 232 15.61 1.91 19.34
CA ASP A 232 16.84 1.11 19.33
C ASP A 232 16.59 -0.39 19.18
N SER A 233 15.35 -0.78 18.86
CA SER A 233 14.97 -2.16 18.63
C SER A 233 13.82 -2.32 17.63
N LEU A 234 13.80 -3.48 16.97
CA LEU A 234 12.74 -3.93 16.08
C LEU A 234 12.30 -5.33 16.52
N HIS A 235 11.01 -5.48 16.76
CA HIS A 235 10.36 -6.77 16.95
C HIS A 235 9.72 -7.18 15.62
N ILE A 236 10.02 -8.39 15.18
CA ILE A 236 9.41 -9.01 14.00
C ILE A 236 8.68 -10.25 14.49
N GLU A 237 7.36 -10.20 14.50
CA GLU A 237 6.51 -11.27 15.03
C GLU A 237 5.65 -11.87 13.93
N ALA A 238 5.59 -13.19 13.85
CA ALA A 238 4.74 -13.83 12.85
C ALA A 238 3.26 -13.63 13.20
N VAL A 239 2.46 -13.21 12.22
CA VAL A 239 1.00 -13.03 12.34
C VAL A 239 0.27 -14.09 11.53
N ASP A 240 0.72 -14.33 10.30
CA ASP A 240 0.25 -15.41 9.44
C ASP A 240 1.45 -16.03 8.73
N ILE A 241 1.98 -17.10 9.32
CA ILE A 241 3.15 -17.82 8.79
C ILE A 241 2.85 -18.43 7.42
N GLN A 242 1.61 -18.84 7.14
CA GLN A 242 1.26 -19.50 5.88
C GLN A 242 1.35 -18.53 4.71
N ARG A 243 0.93 -17.28 4.92
CA ARG A 243 1.06 -16.21 3.93
C ARG A 243 2.40 -15.48 3.98
N GLY A 244 3.14 -15.64 5.07
CA GLY A 244 4.41 -14.94 5.31
C GLY A 244 4.21 -13.53 5.85
N VAL A 245 3.16 -13.27 6.61
CA VAL A 245 2.87 -11.95 7.20
C VAL A 245 3.47 -11.86 8.60
N TYR A 246 4.22 -10.79 8.81
CA TYR A 246 4.85 -10.45 10.07
C TYR A 246 4.41 -9.05 10.50
N ARG A 247 4.23 -8.85 11.80
CA ARG A 247 4.08 -7.54 12.41
C ARG A 247 5.44 -7.04 12.82
N LEU A 248 5.72 -5.80 12.44
CA LEU A 248 6.85 -5.02 12.90
C LEU A 248 6.37 -4.10 14.02
N SER A 249 7.13 -4.04 15.11
CA SER A 249 6.90 -3.07 16.18
C SER A 249 8.20 -2.66 16.84
N GLY A 250 8.18 -1.56 17.60
CA GLY A 250 9.39 -0.97 18.18
C GLY A 250 9.88 0.22 17.37
N GLU A 251 10.19 0.05 16.08
CA GLU A 251 10.61 1.17 15.19
C GLU A 251 9.43 1.87 14.54
N SER A 252 8.45 1.07 14.12
CA SER A 252 7.28 1.48 13.39
C SER A 252 6.28 0.33 13.48
N ASP A 253 4.99 0.67 13.67
CA ASP A 253 3.94 -0.35 13.72
C ASP A 253 3.43 -0.57 12.30
N TYR A 254 3.98 -1.59 11.64
CA TYR A 254 3.67 -1.96 10.26
C TYR A 254 3.52 -3.48 10.13
N PHE A 255 2.99 -3.91 8.98
CA PHE A 255 3.08 -5.30 8.56
C PHE A 255 4.11 -5.42 7.45
N ALA A 256 4.76 -6.57 7.36
CA ALA A 256 5.72 -6.86 6.31
C ALA A 256 5.66 -8.33 5.91
N ALA A 257 6.18 -8.61 4.72
CA ALA A 257 6.44 -9.96 4.26
C ALA A 257 7.85 -10.07 3.67
N PRO A 258 8.48 -11.25 3.72
CA PRO A 258 9.66 -11.52 2.91
C PRO A 258 9.34 -11.29 1.43
N ALA A 259 10.25 -10.66 0.70
CA ALA A 259 10.09 -10.36 -0.73
C ALA A 259 9.88 -11.63 -1.59
N GLN A 260 10.33 -12.80 -1.13
CA GLN A 260 10.04 -14.08 -1.78
C GLN A 260 8.55 -14.49 -1.73
N ALA A 261 7.75 -13.89 -0.85
CA ALA A 261 6.34 -14.17 -0.67
C ALA A 261 5.41 -13.15 -1.36
N VAL A 262 5.95 -12.21 -2.16
CA VAL A 262 5.19 -11.07 -2.72
C VAL A 262 3.99 -11.49 -3.56
N HIS A 263 4.09 -12.60 -4.29
CA HIS A 263 2.99 -13.12 -5.12
C HIS A 263 1.85 -13.76 -4.32
N ASN A 264 1.96 -13.84 -2.98
CA ASN A 264 0.83 -14.19 -2.11
C ASN A 264 -0.15 -13.02 -1.94
N PHE A 265 0.23 -11.82 -2.35
CA PHE A 265 -0.47 -10.58 -2.04
C PHE A 265 -0.93 -9.84 -3.30
N GLU A 266 -2.10 -9.22 -3.19
CA GLU A 266 -2.57 -8.21 -4.14
C GLU A 266 -1.95 -6.85 -3.81
N ILE A 267 -2.00 -5.89 -4.73
CA ILE A 267 -1.37 -4.57 -4.53
C ILE A 267 -2.47 -3.54 -4.27
N ILE A 268 -2.30 -2.75 -3.20
CA ILE A 268 -3.10 -1.54 -2.97
C ILE A 268 -2.32 -0.35 -3.51
N GLN A 269 -2.95 0.45 -4.37
CA GLN A 269 -2.31 1.51 -5.14
C GLN A 269 -3.08 2.83 -5.04
N TYR A 270 -2.38 3.90 -5.42
CA TYR A 270 -2.83 5.29 -5.32
C TYR A 270 -2.62 5.97 -6.67
N ALA A 271 -3.63 6.68 -7.18
CA ALA A 271 -3.53 7.47 -8.41
C ALA A 271 -4.25 8.81 -8.28
N ASN A 272 -3.74 9.85 -8.94
CA ASN A 272 -4.39 11.17 -8.99
C ASN A 272 -4.63 11.62 -10.44
N SER A 273 -5.67 12.44 -10.65
CA SER A 273 -6.09 12.85 -12.00
C SER A 273 -5.42 14.14 -12.50
N THR A 274 -4.55 14.76 -11.71
CA THR A 274 -3.90 16.03 -12.07
C THR A 274 -2.45 15.89 -12.51
N GLY A 275 -1.76 14.78 -12.24
CA GLY A 275 -0.35 14.65 -12.60
C GLY A 275 0.58 15.64 -11.91
N ASP A 276 0.04 16.45 -11.00
CA ASP A 276 0.76 17.50 -10.33
C ASP A 276 1.52 16.92 -9.15
N ILE A 277 2.84 16.83 -9.35
CA ILE A 277 3.83 16.86 -8.29
C ILE A 277 3.70 18.23 -7.61
N PHE A 278 3.99 18.28 -6.31
CA PHE A 278 4.54 19.51 -5.74
C PHE A 278 5.83 19.90 -6.49
#